data_AF-A0A957ZPH7-F1
#
_entry.id   AF-A0A957ZPH7-F1
#
_cell.length_a   1.000
_cell.length_b   1.000
_cell.length_c   1.000
_cell.angle_alpha   90.00
_cell.angle_beta   90.00
_cell.angle_gamma   90.00
#
_symmetry.space_group_name_H-M   'P 1'
#
loop_
_entity.id
_entity.type
_entity.pdbx_description
1 polymer ?
#
loop_
_entity_poly.entity_id
_entity_poly.type
_entity_poly.pdbx_seq_one_letter_code
_entity_poly.pdbx_strand_id
1 'polypeptide(L)'
;MSEPSKEEKQEKLKGFAASYAVGYSLAIKFLFILICPIASGLACGIWLDRYLATAPWLMLILTGLSLSFAFYAVYRVAMNLQQETN
;
A
#
# COMPACT_ATOMS: atom_id res chain seq x y z
N MET A 1 -36.26 15.83 24.35
CA MET A 1 -34.92 15.40 23.89
C MET A 1 -34.67 14.05 24.56
N SER A 2 -35.05 12.95 23.92
CA SER A 2 -34.93 11.60 24.50
C SER A 2 -33.48 11.15 24.39
N GLU A 3 -32.83 10.83 25.52
CA GLU A 3 -31.47 10.32 25.50
C GLU A 3 -31.41 9.00 24.70
N PRO A 4 -30.45 8.85 23.77
CA PRO A 4 -30.35 7.63 22.97
C PRO A 4 -30.07 6.43 23.88
N SER A 5 -30.81 5.33 23.65
CA SER A 5 -30.70 4.09 24.41
C SER A 5 -29.26 3.56 24.38
N LYS A 6 -28.82 2.98 25.51
CA LYS A 6 -27.45 2.45 25.66
C LYS A 6 -27.08 1.44 24.57
N GLU A 7 -28.06 0.75 24.01
CA GLU A 7 -27.88 -0.24 22.94
C GLU A 7 -27.54 0.42 21.59
N GLU A 8 -28.17 1.55 21.25
CA GLU A 8 -27.93 2.29 20.01
C GLU A 8 -26.53 2.94 19.99
N LYS A 9 -26.08 3.43 21.16
CA LYS A 9 -24.69 3.89 21.35
C LYS A 9 -23.68 2.77 21.15
N GLN A 10 -23.96 1.56 21.64
CA GLN A 10 -23.06 0.42 21.48
C GLN A 10 -23.00 -0.09 20.04
N GLU A 11 -24.12 -0.09 19.32
CA GLU A 11 -24.15 -0.49 17.92
C GLU A 11 -23.35 0.48 17.04
N LYS A 12 -23.50 1.80 17.25
CA LYS A 12 -22.67 2.81 16.56
C LYS A 12 -21.20 2.65 16.88
N LEU A 13 -20.83 2.40 18.14
CA LEU A 13 -19.42 2.20 18.52
C LEU A 13 -18.82 0.93 17.89
N LYS A 14 -19.59 -0.16 17.83
CA LYS A 14 -19.17 -1.39 17.15
C LYS A 14 -19.03 -1.21 15.65
N GLY A 15 -19.98 -0.51 15.00
CA GLY A 15 -19.89 -0.17 13.58
C GLY A 15 -18.71 0.75 13.27
N PHE A 16 -18.41 1.71 14.14
CA PHE A 16 -17.24 2.57 14.02
C PHE A 16 -15.94 1.78 14.22
N ALA A 17 -15.85 0.95 15.25
CA ALA A 17 -14.69 0.10 15.50
C ALA A 17 -14.43 -0.90 14.36
N ALA A 18 -15.47 -1.48 13.77
CA ALA A 18 -15.38 -2.35 12.60
C ALA A 18 -14.86 -1.59 11.36
N SER A 19 -15.37 -0.39 11.09
CA SER A 19 -14.87 0.46 9.99
C SER A 19 -13.42 0.88 10.18
N TYR A 20 -12.99 1.17 11.42
CA TYR A 20 -11.59 1.48 11.73
C TYR A 20 -10.67 0.27 11.55
N ALA A 21 -11.11 -0.94 11.96
CA ALA A 21 -10.34 -2.16 11.78
C ALA A 21 -10.14 -2.50 10.29
N VAL A 22 -11.16 -2.29 9.46
CA VAL A 22 -11.07 -2.44 8.00
C VAL A 22 -10.14 -1.40 7.39
N GLY A 23 -10.29 -0.12 7.76
CA GLY A 23 -9.43 0.96 7.27
C GLY A 23 -7.95 0.76 7.62
N TYR A 24 -7.67 0.28 8.84
CA TYR A 24 -6.30 -0.02 9.28
C TYR A 24 -5.67 -1.19 8.51
N SER A 25 -6.45 -2.26 8.28
CA SER A 25 -6.01 -3.41 7.48
C SER A 25 -5.71 -3.02 6.03
N LEU A 26 -6.50 -2.09 5.47
CA LEU A 26 -6.30 -1.56 4.13
C LEU A 26 -5.04 -0.68 4.07
N ALA A 27 -4.86 0.21 5.04
CA ALA A 27 -3.69 1.08 5.13
C ALA A 27 -2.38 0.28 5.22
N ILE A 28 -2.35 -0.78 6.03
CA ILE A 28 -1.20 -1.69 6.12
C ILE A 28 -0.92 -2.37 4.78
N LYS A 29 -1.96 -2.88 4.11
CA LYS A 29 -1.81 -3.52 2.79
C LYS A 29 -1.19 -2.57 1.77
N PHE A 30 -1.67 -1.33 1.69
CA PHE A 30 -1.10 -0.31 0.82
C PHE A 30 0.34 0.02 1.18
N LEU A 31 0.64 0.18 2.47
CA LEU A 31 1.98 0.45 2.95
C LEU A 31 2.96 -0.66 2.54
N PHE A 32 2.57 -1.93 2.68
CA PHE A 32 3.37 -3.05 2.19
C PHE A 32 3.49 -3.09 0.67
N ILE A 33 2.41 -2.83 -0.07
CA ILE A 33 2.43 -2.80 -1.54
C ILE A 33 3.37 -1.72 -2.09
N LEU A 34 3.55 -0.62 -1.35
CA LEU A 34 4.35 0.51 -1.78
C LEU A 34 5.80 0.38 -1.30
N ILE A 35 6.02 -0.04 -0.05
CA ILE A 35 7.36 -0.17 0.53
C ILE A 35 8.08 -1.42 0.02
N CYS A 36 7.40 -2.56 -0.13
CA CYS A 36 8.03 -3.81 -0.52
C CYS A 36 8.77 -3.75 -1.88
N PRO A 37 8.20 -3.20 -2.98
CA PRO A 37 8.90 -3.09 -4.26
C PRO A 37 10.03 -2.04 -4.25
N ILE A 38 9.91 -0.98 -3.44
CA ILE A 38 10.96 0.03 -3.29
C ILE A 38 12.14 -0.54 -2.49
N ALA A 39 11.85 -1.18 -1.35
CA ALA A 39 12.86 -1.79 -0.50
C ALA A 39 13.58 -2.94 -1.20
N SER A 40 12.85 -3.81 -1.91
CA SER A 40 13.45 -4.91 -2.68
C SER A 40 14.27 -4.39 -3.87
N GLY A 41 13.81 -3.35 -4.58
CA GLY A 41 14.57 -2.71 -5.65
C GLY A 41 15.88 -2.08 -5.17
N LEU A 42 15.85 -1.36 -4.04
CA LEU A 42 17.05 -0.78 -3.43
C LEU A 42 17.99 -1.85 -2.89
N ALA A 43 17.47 -2.85 -2.17
CA ALA A 43 18.30 -3.92 -1.62
C ALA A 43 18.95 -4.77 -2.71
N CYS A 44 18.21 -5.18 -3.74
CA CYS A 44 18.77 -5.89 -4.90
C CYS A 44 19.74 -5.00 -5.67
N GLY A 45 19.43 -3.71 -5.85
CA GLY A 45 20.29 -2.74 -6.52
C GLY A 45 21.65 -2.64 -5.84
N ILE A 46 21.67 -2.39 -4.53
CA ILE A 46 22.92 -2.23 -3.74
C ILE A 46 23.71 -3.54 -3.66
N TRP A 47 23.03 -4.68 -3.50
CA TRP A 47 23.71 -5.98 -3.42
C TRP A 47 24.38 -6.35 -4.74
N LEU A 48 23.70 -6.08 -5.86
CA LEU A 48 24.21 -6.38 -7.19
C LEU A 48 25.31 -5.39 -7.63
N ASP A 49 25.21 -4.12 -7.22
CA ASP A 49 26.25 -3.09 -7.43
C ASP A 49 27.55 -3.43 -6.69
N ARG A 50 27.46 -4.01 -5.48
CA ARG A 50 28.62 -4.54 -4.74
C ARG A 50 29.23 -5.78 -5.37
N TYR A 51 28.43 -6.62 -6.04
CA TYR A 51 28.90 -7.88 -6.61
C TYR A 51 29.60 -7.69 -7.97
N LEU A 52 29.19 -6.70 -8.77
CA LEU A 52 29.74 -6.49 -10.12
C LEU A 52 30.86 -5.46 -10.21
N ALA A 53 31.10 -4.60 -9.21
CA ALA A 53 32.14 -3.56 -9.22
C ALA A 53 32.17 -2.66 -10.48
N THR A 54 31.08 -2.64 -11.25
CA THR A 54 30.88 -1.84 -12.46
C THR A 54 29.79 -0.82 -12.18
N ALA A 55 30.15 0.45 -12.35
CA ALA A 55 29.37 1.69 -12.35
C ALA A 55 27.83 1.60 -12.15
N PRO A 56 27.21 2.60 -11.46
CA PRO A 56 25.84 2.57 -10.90
C PRO A 56 24.68 2.60 -11.93
N TRP A 57 24.90 2.09 -13.13
CA TRP A 57 23.92 1.94 -14.21
C TRP A 57 22.84 0.91 -13.86
N LEU A 58 23.22 -0.18 -13.19
CA LEU A 58 22.30 -1.25 -12.88
C LEU A 58 21.36 -0.86 -11.73
N MET A 59 21.84 -0.06 -10.77
CA MET A 59 21.01 0.60 -9.77
C MET A 59 19.97 1.54 -10.40
N LEU A 60 20.34 2.30 -11.43
CA LEU A 60 19.41 3.17 -12.17
C LEU A 60 18.31 2.38 -12.88
N ILE A 61 18.66 1.25 -13.51
CA ILE A 61 17.69 0.37 -14.19
C ILE A 61 16.72 -0.24 -13.17
N LEU A 62 17.22 -0.78 -12.06
CA LEU A 62 16.36 -1.36 -11.02
C LEU A 62 15.46 -0.31 -10.37
N THR A 63 15.99 0.88 -10.11
CA THR A 63 15.20 2.00 -9.56
C THR A 63 14.11 2.42 -10.54
N GLY A 64 14.44 2.53 -11.83
CA GLY A 64 13.46 2.78 -12.88
C GLY A 64 12.38 1.71 -12.95
N LEU A 65 12.76 0.44 -12.87
CA LEU A 65 11.83 -0.69 -12.88
C LEU A 65 10.90 -0.67 -11.66
N SER A 66 11.43 -0.48 -10.45
CA SER A 66 10.65 -0.38 -9.22
C SER A 66 9.68 0.81 -9.26
N LEU A 67 10.11 1.94 -9.83
CA LEU A 67 9.25 3.11 -10.00
C LEU A 67 8.09 2.81 -10.96
N SER A 68 8.39 2.24 -12.14
CA SER A 68 7.36 1.83 -13.11
C SER A 68 6.39 0.81 -12.51
N PHE A 69 6.89 -0.13 -11.71
CA PHE A 69 6.06 -1.14 -11.05
C PHE A 69 5.13 -0.52 -9.99
N ALA A 70 5.62 0.47 -9.23
CA ALA A 70 4.80 1.20 -8.25
C ALA A 70 3.68 1.98 -8.95
N PHE A 71 3.97 2.68 -10.06
CA PHE A 71 2.95 3.35 -10.87
C PHE A 71 1.92 2.37 -11.42
N TYR A 72 2.36 1.21 -11.93
CA TYR A 72 1.45 0.17 -12.41
C TYR A 72 0.55 -0.38 -11.31
N ALA A 73 1.07 -0.60 -10.10
CA ALA A 73 0.30 -1.06 -8.95
C ALA A 73 -0.79 -0.06 -8.55
N VAL A 74 -0.47 1.25 -8.56
CA VAL A 74 -1.45 2.32 -8.31
C VAL A 74 -2.53 2.35 -9.39
N TYR A 75 -2.14 2.31 -10.66
CA TYR A 75 -3.07 2.30 -11.79
C TYR A 75 -4.04 1.12 -11.72
N ARG A 76 -3.52 -0.07 -11.42
CA ARG A 76 -4.32 -1.29 -11.22
C ARG A 76 -5.38 -1.12 -10.14
N VAL A 77 -5.01 -0.55 -9.00
CA VAL A 77 -5.94 -0.33 -7.88
C VAL A 77 -7.00 0.70 -8.26
N ALA A 78 -6.60 1.82 -8.89
CA ALA A 78 -7.51 2.84 -9.34
C ALA A 78 -8.56 2.29 -10.32
N MET A 79 -8.15 1.45 -11.26
CA MET A 79 -9.08 0.80 -12.19
C MET A 79 -10.04 -0.17 -11.50
N ASN A 80 -9.58 -0.96 -10.52
CA ASN A 80 -10.46 -1.87 -9.78
C ASN A 80 -11.56 -1.13 -9.02
N LEU A 81 -11.25 0.03 -8.41
CA LEU A 81 -12.25 0.86 -7.73
C LEU A 81 -13.29 1.45 -8.69
N GLN A 82 -12.88 1.73 -9.93
CA GLN A 82 -13.78 2.24 -10.97
C GLN A 82 -14.78 1.17 -11.45
N GLN A 83 -14.41 -0.11 -11.40
CA GLN A 83 -15.30 -1.22 -11.75
C GLN A 83 -16.32 -1.55 -10.66
N GLU A 84 -16.03 -1.31 -9.38
CA GLU A 84 -17.00 -1.49 -8.29
C GLU A 84 -18.08 -0.40 -8.25
N THR A 85 -17.88 0.72 -8.96
CA THR A 85 -18.81 1.87 -8.97
C THR A 85 -19.80 1.82 -10.16
N ASN A 86 -19.66 0.89 -11.10
CA ASN A 86 -20.53 0.73 -12.28
C ASN A 86 -21.37 -0.55 -12.16
#